data_AF-A7HA58-F1
#
_entry.id   AF-A7HA58-F1
#
_cell.length_a   1.000
_cell.length_b   1.000
_cell.length_c   1.000
_cell.angle_alpha   90.00
_cell.angle_beta   90.00
_cell.angle_gamma   90.00
#
_symmetry.space_group_name_H-M   'P 1'
#
loop_
_entity.id
_entity.type
_entity.pdbx_description
1 polymer ?
#
loop_
_entity_poly.entity_id
_entity_poly.type
_entity_poly.pdbx_seq_one_letter_code
_entity_poly.pdbx_strand_id
1 'polypeptide(L)'
;MTRGTQWTTFQIKFPKEDFRSMTRVEYLRTEEIARVERERAGGITSGEVVRLFESKGARLSASTFRKYVQMGLLPRSRRVGRKGKHTGSTGLYPVSVVRRIALIKRMMAEGYTVEDIRGSFVTVRNQLEDVEKGLTDLVAQLSQKAREHPRRKQFEEELSRAEREARSALERLEKVGGAVATVPGEAFGA
;
A
#
# COMPACT_ATOMS: atom_id res chain seq x y z
N MET A 1 19.20 11.10 -29.91
CA MET A 1 19.62 11.76 -28.64
C MET A 1 18.56 11.49 -27.58
N THR A 2 18.73 10.43 -26.80
CA THR A 2 17.82 9.98 -25.74
C THR A 2 18.14 10.71 -24.44
N ARG A 3 17.21 11.56 -23.97
CA ARG A 3 17.35 12.25 -22.67
C ARG A 3 16.99 11.26 -21.57
N GLY A 4 17.98 10.89 -20.76
CA GLY A 4 17.76 10.11 -19.53
C GLY A 4 16.93 10.93 -18.54
N THR A 5 15.77 10.41 -18.15
CA THR A 5 14.94 11.01 -17.10
C THR A 5 15.61 10.74 -15.75
N GLN A 6 16.29 11.75 -15.22
CA GLN A 6 16.75 11.76 -13.83
C GLN A 6 15.53 11.80 -12.90
N TRP A 7 15.46 10.83 -11.99
CA TRP A 7 14.45 10.76 -10.95
C TRP A 7 14.80 11.76 -9.85
N THR A 8 14.11 12.88 -9.82
CA THR A 8 14.20 13.81 -8.69
C THR A 8 13.44 13.22 -7.52
N THR A 9 14.17 12.81 -6.47
CA THR A 9 13.62 12.53 -5.14
C THR A 9 12.67 13.67 -4.75
N PHE A 10 11.37 13.39 -4.70
CA PHE A 10 10.37 14.37 -4.28
C PHE A 10 10.58 14.70 -2.80
N GLN A 11 11.32 15.78 -2.55
CA GLN A 11 11.30 16.50 -1.28
C GLN A 11 9.92 17.13 -1.15
N ILE A 12 9.03 16.46 -0.41
CA ILE A 12 7.77 17.05 -0.02
C ILE A 12 8.14 18.28 0.83
N LYS A 13 7.86 19.48 0.31
CA LYS A 13 8.10 20.74 1.04
C LYS A 13 7.06 20.85 2.15
N PHE A 14 7.44 20.43 3.35
CA PHE A 14 6.75 20.78 4.58
C PHE A 14 7.54 21.91 5.29
N PRO A 15 6.88 22.81 6.04
CA PRO A 15 7.52 23.96 6.70
C PRO A 15 8.69 23.51 7.60
N LYS A 16 9.80 24.24 7.52
CA LYS A 16 11.17 23.72 7.65
C LYS A 16 11.81 23.80 9.04
N GLU A 17 11.13 24.23 10.10
CA GLU A 17 11.88 24.77 11.25
C GLU A 17 12.17 23.84 12.44
N ASP A 18 11.53 22.67 12.60
CA ASP A 18 11.84 21.78 13.74
C ASP A 18 12.59 20.48 13.36
N PHE A 19 13.04 20.37 12.11
CA PHE A 19 13.46 19.10 11.49
C PHE A 19 14.84 18.55 11.91
N ARG A 20 15.49 19.08 12.96
CA ARG A 20 16.91 18.81 13.25
C ARG A 20 17.23 18.05 14.55
N SER A 21 16.33 17.26 15.15
CA SER A 21 16.77 16.35 16.24
C SER A 21 15.80 15.24 16.66
N MET A 22 15.25 14.42 15.75
CA MET A 22 14.53 13.21 16.20
C MET A 22 14.93 11.97 15.40
N THR A 23 15.42 10.97 16.13
CA THR A 23 15.84 9.65 15.67
C THR A 23 14.80 9.07 14.71
N ARG A 24 15.21 8.78 13.47
CA ARG A 24 14.36 8.20 12.43
C ARG A 24 13.75 6.89 12.95
N VAL A 25 12.48 6.90 13.34
CA VAL A 25 11.83 5.71 13.89
C VAL A 25 11.51 4.75 12.73
N GLU A 26 12.31 3.70 12.61
CA GLU A 26 12.15 2.67 11.58
C GLU A 26 11.81 1.32 12.25
N TYR A 27 10.51 1.03 12.37
CA TYR A 27 10.02 -0.17 13.05
C TYR A 27 10.25 -1.47 12.25
N LEU A 28 10.23 -1.39 10.92
CA LEU A 28 10.49 -2.48 10.01
C LEU A 28 11.27 -1.96 8.81
N ARG A 29 12.35 -2.64 8.43
CA ARG A 29 13.08 -2.32 7.21
C ARG A 29 12.33 -2.80 5.97
N THR A 30 12.60 -2.17 4.84
CA THR A 30 11.97 -2.51 3.55
C THR A 30 12.14 -3.99 3.20
N GLU A 31 13.30 -4.58 3.48
CA GLU A 31 13.53 -6.01 3.19
C GLU A 31 12.73 -6.92 4.12
N GLU A 32 12.53 -6.53 5.39
CA GLU A 32 11.70 -7.28 6.35
C GLU A 32 10.23 -7.25 5.93
N ILE A 33 9.74 -6.09 5.48
CA ILE A 33 8.37 -5.95 4.94
C ILE A 33 8.20 -6.85 3.70
N ALA A 34 9.14 -6.79 2.76
CA ALA A 34 9.10 -7.60 1.54
C ALA A 34 9.16 -9.12 1.83
N ARG A 35 9.89 -9.53 2.88
CA ARG A 35 9.90 -10.93 3.33
C ARG A 35 8.54 -11.36 3.86
N VAL A 36 7.94 -10.57 4.76
CA VAL A 36 6.60 -10.87 5.31
C VAL A 36 5.55 -10.93 4.19
N GLU A 37 5.63 -10.03 3.20
CA GLU A 37 4.75 -10.03 2.03
C GLU A 37 4.85 -11.29 1.18
N ARG A 38 6.05 -11.85 1.02
CA ARG A 38 6.26 -13.12 0.30
C ARG A 38 5.77 -14.33 1.10
N GLU A 39 6.09 -14.38 2.38
CA GLU A 39 5.74 -15.51 3.26
C GLU A 39 4.23 -15.61 3.54
N ARG A 40 3.51 -14.49 3.47
CA ARG A 40 2.09 -14.38 3.86
C ARG A 40 1.17 -14.03 2.69
N ALA A 41 1.47 -14.47 1.47
CA ALA A 41 0.70 -14.12 0.26
C ALA A 41 -0.83 -14.34 0.39
N GLY A 42 -1.29 -15.30 1.19
CA GLY A 42 -2.72 -15.56 1.45
C GLY A 42 -3.43 -14.56 2.36
N GLY A 43 -2.69 -13.63 2.97
CA GLY A 43 -3.18 -12.63 3.91
C GLY A 43 -2.66 -12.84 5.34
N ILE A 44 -2.85 -11.81 6.17
CA ILE A 44 -2.38 -11.75 7.56
C ILE A 44 -3.53 -11.35 8.49
N THR A 45 -3.58 -11.91 9.69
CA THR A 45 -4.59 -11.50 10.70
C THR A 45 -4.18 -10.21 11.39
N SER A 46 -5.15 -9.43 11.90
CA SER A 46 -4.85 -8.20 12.65
C SER A 46 -3.96 -8.48 13.89
N GLY A 47 -4.17 -9.60 14.57
CA GLY A 47 -3.37 -10.00 15.73
C GLY A 47 -1.91 -10.30 15.36
N GLU A 48 -1.65 -10.89 14.19
CA GLU A 48 -0.29 -11.11 13.70
C GLU A 48 0.41 -9.79 13.36
N VAL A 49 -0.31 -8.85 12.75
CA VAL A 49 0.24 -7.51 12.45
C VAL A 49 0.58 -6.76 13.74
N VAL A 50 -0.35 -6.76 14.71
CA VAL A 50 -0.13 -6.14 16.03
C VAL A 50 1.13 -6.70 16.69
N ARG A 51 1.24 -8.03 16.79
CA ARG A 51 2.42 -8.68 17.39
C ARG A 51 3.71 -8.35 16.64
N LEU A 52 3.67 -8.30 15.31
CA LEU A 52 4.84 -7.95 14.50
C LEU A 52 5.37 -6.57 14.88
N PHE A 53 4.48 -5.57 15.01
CA PHE A 53 4.86 -4.21 15.37
C PHE A 53 5.22 -4.06 16.86
N GLU A 54 4.51 -4.72 17.77
CA GLU A 54 4.83 -4.74 19.19
C GLU A 54 6.21 -5.33 19.45
N SER A 55 6.58 -6.42 18.75
CA SER A 55 7.92 -7.04 18.85
C SER A 55 9.06 -6.11 18.44
N LYS A 56 8.74 -5.03 17.72
CA LYS A 56 9.67 -3.99 17.25
C LYS A 56 9.56 -2.69 18.07
N GLY A 57 8.86 -2.73 19.21
CA GLY A 57 8.70 -1.59 20.11
C GLY A 57 7.64 -0.57 19.68
N ALA A 58 6.83 -0.86 18.65
CA ALA A 58 5.78 0.05 18.22
C ALA A 58 4.55 -0.05 19.12
N ARG A 59 3.98 1.11 19.49
CA ARG A 59 2.68 1.17 20.17
C ARG A 59 1.54 0.99 19.17
N LEU A 60 1.21 -0.26 18.83
CA LEU A 60 0.12 -0.60 17.93
C LEU A 60 -0.81 -1.62 18.59
N SER A 61 -1.92 -1.16 19.17
CA SER A 61 -2.92 -2.06 19.73
C SER A 61 -3.94 -2.52 18.68
N ALA A 62 -4.70 -3.56 19.02
CA ALA A 62 -5.85 -3.99 18.22
C ALA A 62 -6.92 -2.87 18.06
N SER A 63 -7.06 -1.98 19.05
CA SER A 63 -8.00 -0.85 18.96
C SER A 63 -7.49 0.21 17.98
N THR A 64 -6.20 0.54 18.02
CA THR A 64 -5.57 1.48 17.07
C THR A 64 -5.66 0.94 15.65
N PHE A 65 -5.35 -0.35 15.45
CA PHE A 65 -5.50 -0.99 14.15
C PHE A 65 -6.95 -0.88 13.64
N ARG A 66 -7.93 -1.19 14.49
CA ARG A 66 -9.36 -1.06 14.13
C ARG A 66 -9.72 0.38 13.77
N LYS A 67 -9.21 1.37 14.52
CA LYS A 67 -9.43 2.79 14.23
C LYS A 67 -8.87 3.15 12.85
N TYR A 68 -7.65 2.72 12.50
CA TYR A 68 -7.08 2.95 11.17
C TYR A 68 -7.93 2.34 10.05
N VAL A 69 -8.50 1.15 10.26
CA VAL A 69 -9.45 0.55 9.30
C VAL A 69 -10.74 1.37 9.20
N GLN A 70 -11.29 1.84 10.32
CA GLN A 70 -12.52 2.65 10.34
C GLN A 70 -12.34 4.00 9.63
N MET A 71 -11.15 4.59 9.72
CA MET A 71 -10.81 5.86 9.07
C MET A 71 -10.37 5.70 7.60
N GLY A 72 -10.36 4.48 7.06
CA GLY A 72 -9.98 4.21 5.67
C GLY A 72 -8.47 4.22 5.38
N LEU A 73 -7.62 4.35 6.41
CA LEU A 73 -6.15 4.30 6.27
C LEU A 73 -5.67 2.88 5.93
N LEU A 74 -6.42 1.87 6.37
CA LEU A 74 -6.17 0.46 6.08
C LEU A 74 -7.35 -0.18 5.36
N PRO A 75 -7.11 -1.15 4.46
CA PRO A 75 -8.17 -1.90 3.80
C PRO A 75 -8.99 -2.73 4.81
N ARG A 76 -10.22 -3.07 4.41
CA ARG A 76 -11.11 -3.95 5.17
C ARG A 76 -10.62 -5.40 5.10
N SER A 77 -10.88 -6.19 6.13
CA SER A 77 -10.54 -7.62 6.11
C SER A 77 -11.48 -8.41 5.19
N ARG A 78 -10.93 -9.37 4.45
CA ARG A 78 -11.69 -10.44 3.80
C ARG A 78 -11.96 -11.55 4.80
N ARG A 79 -13.22 -11.96 4.96
CA ARG A 79 -13.55 -13.10 5.82
C ARG A 79 -13.27 -14.39 5.07
N VAL A 80 -12.52 -15.29 5.69
CA VAL A 80 -12.31 -16.65 5.20
C VAL A 80 -12.88 -17.64 6.19
N GLY A 81 -13.68 -18.58 5.70
CA GLY A 81 -14.05 -19.75 6.47
C GLY A 81 -12.83 -20.66 6.64
N ARG A 82 -12.60 -21.17 7.84
CA ARG A 82 -11.71 -22.32 8.02
C ARG A 82 -12.53 -23.58 7.72
N LYS A 83 -11.97 -24.50 6.94
CA LYS A 83 -12.63 -25.77 6.60
C LYS A 83 -12.75 -26.64 7.85
N GLY A 84 -13.97 -26.93 8.30
CA GLY A 84 -14.25 -27.73 9.51
C GLY A 84 -15.61 -27.40 10.13
N LYS A 85 -16.19 -28.34 10.90
CA LYS A 85 -17.57 -28.26 11.44
C LYS A 85 -17.75 -27.17 12.53
N HIS A 86 -16.66 -26.64 13.10
CA HIS A 86 -16.67 -25.66 14.22
C HIS A 86 -15.62 -24.56 14.12
N THR A 87 -15.14 -24.23 12.92
CA THR A 87 -14.06 -23.26 12.78
C THR A 87 -14.60 -21.94 12.26
N GLY A 88 -14.79 -20.98 13.18
CA GLY A 88 -15.30 -19.64 12.88
C GLY A 88 -14.55 -18.91 11.76
N SER A 89 -15.23 -17.94 11.15
CA SER A 89 -14.63 -17.13 10.08
C SER A 89 -13.61 -16.15 10.64
N THR A 90 -12.41 -16.15 10.05
CA THR A 90 -11.31 -15.24 10.43
C THR A 90 -11.19 -14.11 9.41
N GLY A 91 -10.93 -12.90 9.87
CA GLY A 91 -10.60 -11.77 8.99
C GLY A 91 -9.13 -11.82 8.57
N LEU A 92 -8.88 -11.86 7.27
CA LEU A 92 -7.56 -11.72 6.68
C LEU A 92 -7.42 -10.36 6.00
N TYR A 93 -6.32 -9.68 6.27
CA TYR A 93 -5.93 -8.45 5.61
C TYR A 93 -4.88 -8.75 4.53
N PRO A 94 -4.81 -7.95 3.45
CA PRO A 94 -3.68 -8.02 2.54
C PRO A 94 -2.39 -7.68 3.31
N VAL A 95 -1.26 -8.30 2.95
CA VAL A 95 -0.01 -8.09 3.70
C VAL A 95 0.51 -6.65 3.57
N SER A 96 0.08 -5.90 2.54
CA SER A 96 0.40 -4.48 2.36
C SER A 96 -0.01 -3.61 3.54
N VAL A 97 -0.90 -4.06 4.44
CA VAL A 97 -1.19 -3.36 5.70
C VAL A 97 0.05 -3.18 6.57
N VAL A 98 1.04 -4.07 6.49
CA VAL A 98 2.30 -3.95 7.22
C VAL A 98 3.08 -2.72 6.73
N ARG A 99 3.22 -2.55 5.41
CA ARG A 99 3.85 -1.37 4.81
C ARG A 99 3.11 -0.08 5.18
N ARG A 100 1.78 -0.09 5.05
CA ARG A 100 0.93 1.06 5.38
C ARG A 100 1.08 1.50 6.83
N ILE A 101 1.09 0.56 7.78
CA ILE A 101 1.26 0.88 9.21
C ILE A 101 2.65 1.43 9.51
N ALA A 102 3.70 0.85 8.92
CA ALA A 102 5.06 1.37 9.09
C ALA A 102 5.16 2.84 8.65
N LEU A 103 4.50 3.19 7.54
CA LEU A 103 4.44 4.56 7.04
C LEU A 103 3.62 5.48 7.93
N ILE A 104 2.41 5.07 8.35
CA ILE A 104 1.58 5.83 9.30
C ILE A 104 2.37 6.12 10.57
N LYS A 105 3.06 5.13 11.12
CA LYS A 105 3.86 5.29 12.36
C LYS A 105 5.05 6.20 12.17
N ARG A 106 5.70 6.17 11.01
CA ARG A 106 6.78 7.11 10.64
C ARG A 106 6.24 8.54 10.58
N MET A 107 5.12 8.76 9.88
CA MET A 107 4.49 10.08 9.79
C MET A 107 4.06 10.58 11.18
N MET A 108 3.49 9.73 12.02
CA MET A 108 3.16 10.13 13.40
C MET A 108 4.40 10.49 14.23
N ALA A 109 5.52 9.79 14.04
CA ALA A 109 6.78 10.14 14.71
C ALA A 109 7.38 11.46 14.19
N GLU A 110 7.03 11.85 12.96
CA GLU A 110 7.37 13.13 12.34
C GLU A 110 6.37 14.24 12.70
N GLY A 111 5.38 13.98 13.55
CA GLY A 111 4.43 14.97 14.08
C GLY A 111 3.08 15.06 13.34
N TYR A 112 2.85 14.27 12.29
CA TYR A 112 1.57 14.28 11.60
C TYR A 112 0.45 13.68 12.45
N THR A 113 -0.70 14.36 12.46
CA THR A 113 -1.92 13.79 13.05
C THR A 113 -2.48 12.70 12.14
N VAL A 114 -3.37 11.88 12.70
CA VAL A 114 -4.00 10.79 11.96
C VAL A 114 -4.91 11.35 10.85
N GLU A 115 -5.49 12.52 11.08
CA GLU A 115 -6.32 13.27 10.16
C GLU A 115 -5.49 13.84 9.00
N ASP A 116 -4.30 14.38 9.27
CA ASP A 116 -3.34 14.81 8.22
C ASP A 116 -2.96 13.65 7.31
N ILE A 117 -2.65 12.49 7.90
CA ILE A 117 -2.29 11.29 7.16
C ILE A 117 -3.45 10.81 6.28
N ARG A 118 -4.69 10.89 6.79
CA ARG A 118 -5.90 10.55 6.02
C ARG A 118 -6.10 11.47 4.83
N GLY A 119 -5.87 12.77 5.01
CA GLY A 119 -5.96 13.77 3.94
C GLY A 119 -4.80 13.71 2.95
N SER A 120 -3.67 13.10 3.33
CA SER A 120 -2.47 13.05 2.50
C SER A 120 -2.56 12.08 1.31
N PHE A 121 -1.87 12.42 0.22
CA PHE A 121 -1.69 11.58 -0.98
C PHE A 121 -1.15 10.18 -0.69
N VAL A 122 -0.51 9.98 0.47
CA VAL A 122 0.06 8.70 0.90
C VAL A 122 -0.98 7.59 0.89
N THR A 123 -2.23 7.88 1.29
CA THR A 123 -3.31 6.89 1.28
C THR A 123 -3.68 6.50 -0.16
N VAL A 124 -3.72 7.46 -1.08
CA VAL A 124 -4.02 7.23 -2.51
C VAL A 124 -2.89 6.45 -3.17
N ARG A 125 -1.62 6.83 -2.95
CA ARG A 125 -0.46 6.11 -3.50
C ARG A 125 -0.44 4.65 -3.05
N ASN A 126 -0.68 4.37 -1.77
CA ASN A 126 -0.75 2.99 -1.27
C ASN A 126 -1.89 2.18 -1.90
N GLN A 127 -3.02 2.82 -2.24
CA GLN A 127 -4.10 2.16 -2.97
C GLN A 127 -3.70 1.87 -4.43
N LEU A 128 -3.00 2.80 -5.09
CA LEU A 128 -2.46 2.59 -6.44
C LEU A 128 -1.45 1.44 -6.46
N GLU A 129 -0.54 1.37 -5.49
CA GLU A 129 0.42 0.26 -5.33
C GLU A 129 -0.29 -1.10 -5.16
N ASP A 130 -1.38 -1.16 -4.38
CA ASP A 130 -2.16 -2.38 -4.20
C ASP A 130 -2.87 -2.80 -5.51
N VAL A 131 -3.37 -1.84 -6.29
CA VAL A 131 -3.98 -2.10 -7.61
C VAL A 131 -2.93 -2.60 -8.60
N GLU A 132 -1.75 -1.97 -8.64
CA GLU A 132 -0.64 -2.39 -9.51
C GLU A 132 -0.21 -3.82 -9.21
N LYS A 133 -0.03 -4.16 -7.93
CA LYS A 133 0.32 -5.51 -7.51
C LYS A 133 -0.79 -6.51 -7.86
N GLY A 134 -2.04 -6.17 -7.57
CA GLY A 134 -3.18 -7.03 -7.91
C GLY A 134 -3.32 -7.30 -9.41
N LEU A 135 -3.06 -6.28 -10.24
CA LEU A 135 -3.02 -6.41 -11.69
C LEU A 135 -1.90 -7.37 -12.13
N THR A 136 -0.70 -7.20 -11.58
CA THR A 136 0.46 -8.05 -11.89
C THR A 136 0.17 -9.51 -11.56
N ASP A 137 -0.37 -9.77 -10.37
CA ASP A 137 -0.73 -11.11 -9.91
C ASP A 137 -1.83 -11.74 -10.80
N LEU A 138 -2.80 -10.94 -11.26
CA LEU A 138 -3.87 -11.38 -12.16
C LEU A 138 -3.34 -11.72 -13.55
N VAL A 139 -2.50 -10.85 -14.13
CA VAL A 139 -1.86 -11.09 -15.43
C VAL A 139 -1.01 -12.35 -15.39
N ALA A 140 -0.24 -12.56 -14.32
CA ALA A 140 0.54 -13.77 -14.12
C ALA A 140 -0.33 -15.03 -14.07
N GLN A 141 -1.45 -15.00 -13.33
CA GLN A 141 -2.39 -16.12 -13.26
C GLN A 141 -3.04 -16.43 -14.62
N LEU A 142 -3.45 -15.40 -15.36
CA LEU A 142 -4.02 -15.56 -16.70
C LEU A 142 -2.98 -16.08 -17.69
N SER A 143 -1.73 -15.60 -17.61
CA SER A 143 -0.63 -16.05 -18.44
C SER A 143 -0.32 -17.53 -18.23
N GLN A 144 -0.36 -18.02 -16.99
CA GLN A 144 -0.19 -19.45 -16.71
C GLN A 144 -1.29 -20.29 -17.37
N LYS A 145 -2.55 -19.86 -17.28
CA LYS A 145 -3.68 -20.55 -17.95
C LYS A 145 -3.59 -20.47 -19.47
N ALA A 146 -3.10 -19.36 -20.01
CA ALA A 146 -2.96 -19.15 -21.46
C ALA A 146 -1.94 -20.09 -22.10
N ARG A 147 -0.90 -20.52 -21.37
CA ARG A 147 0.15 -21.43 -21.88
C ARG A 147 -0.40 -22.78 -22.36
N GLU A 148 -1.47 -23.25 -21.74
CA GLU A 148 -2.13 -24.53 -22.08
C GLU A 148 -3.12 -24.38 -23.24
N HIS A 149 -3.39 -23.16 -23.71
CA HIS A 149 -4.40 -22.89 -24.73
C HIS A 149 -3.82 -22.93 -26.16
N PRO A 150 -4.55 -23.46 -27.16
CA PRO A 150 -4.11 -23.45 -28.56
C PRO A 150 -3.77 -22.06 -29.13
N ARG A 151 -4.41 -21.02 -28.59
CA ARG A 151 -4.19 -19.60 -28.95
C ARG A 151 -3.22 -18.86 -28.02
N ARG A 152 -2.30 -19.58 -27.36
CA ARG A 152 -1.37 -19.00 -26.36
C ARG A 152 -0.68 -17.71 -26.80
N LYS A 153 -0.18 -17.64 -28.05
CA LYS A 153 0.53 -16.46 -28.57
C LYS A 153 -0.37 -15.21 -28.59
N GLN A 154 -1.59 -15.37 -29.08
CA GLN A 154 -2.57 -14.28 -29.12
C GLN A 154 -2.91 -13.79 -27.70
N PHE A 155 -3.12 -14.72 -26.76
CA PHE A 155 -3.43 -14.36 -25.38
C PHE A 155 -2.26 -13.72 -24.65
N GLU A 156 -1.02 -14.17 -24.88
CA GLU A 156 0.18 -13.53 -24.35
C GLU A 156 0.34 -12.10 -24.87
N GLU A 157 0.05 -11.86 -26.16
CA GLU A 157 0.05 -10.52 -26.76
C GLU A 157 -1.05 -9.62 -26.16
N GLU A 158 -2.28 -10.13 -26.05
CA GLU A 158 -3.40 -9.39 -25.45
C GLU A 158 -3.15 -9.05 -23.98
N LEU A 159 -2.61 -9.99 -23.19
CA LEU A 159 -2.26 -9.77 -21.78
C LEU A 159 -1.14 -8.74 -21.62
N SER A 160 -0.10 -8.81 -22.46
CA SER A 160 1.00 -7.84 -22.48
C SER A 160 0.50 -6.43 -22.83
N ARG A 161 -0.45 -6.33 -23.78
CA ARG A 161 -1.08 -5.07 -24.13
C ARG A 161 -1.91 -4.51 -22.98
N ALA A 162 -2.76 -5.34 -22.36
CA ALA A 162 -3.60 -4.95 -21.23
C ALA A 162 -2.76 -4.46 -20.03
N GLU A 163 -1.65 -5.14 -19.74
CA GLU A 163 -0.73 -4.76 -18.66
C GLU A 163 -0.12 -3.38 -18.90
N ARG A 164 0.33 -3.08 -20.13
CA ARG A 164 0.88 -1.77 -20.51
C ARG A 164 -0.17 -0.66 -20.40
N GLU A 165 -1.38 -0.90 -20.89
CA GLU A 165 -2.49 0.06 -20.83
C GLU A 165 -2.86 0.40 -19.38
N ALA A 166 -2.95 -0.63 -18.53
CA ALA A 166 -3.27 -0.45 -17.12
C ALA A 166 -2.14 0.25 -16.35
N ARG A 167 -0.87 -0.07 -16.62
CA ARG A 167 0.27 0.67 -16.04
C ARG A 167 0.25 2.15 -16.43
N SER A 168 -0.01 2.46 -17.69
CA SER A 168 -0.14 3.86 -18.14
C SER A 168 -1.33 4.58 -17.49
N ALA A 169 -2.43 3.88 -17.20
CA ALA A 169 -3.54 4.45 -16.44
C ALA A 169 -3.13 4.74 -14.98
N LEU A 170 -2.43 3.82 -14.32
CA LEU A 170 -1.94 4.00 -12.95
C LEU A 170 -0.96 5.17 -12.83
N GLU A 171 -0.02 5.31 -13.76
CA GLU A 171 0.91 6.45 -13.82
C GLU A 171 0.17 7.79 -13.96
N ARG A 172 -0.89 7.83 -14.78
CA ARG A 172 -1.74 9.03 -14.91
C ARG A 172 -2.50 9.33 -13.62
N LEU A 173 -3.03 8.32 -12.94
CA LEU A 173 -3.71 8.47 -11.65
C LEU A 173 -2.75 8.95 -10.56
N GLU A 174 -1.51 8.44 -10.54
CA GLU A 174 -0.48 8.90 -9.62
C GLU A 174 -0.14 10.38 -9.86
N LYS A 175 0.04 10.78 -11.13
CA LYS A 175 0.33 12.17 -11.50
C LYS A 175 -0.82 13.12 -11.11
N VAL A 176 -2.06 12.75 -11.41
CA VAL A 176 -3.24 13.57 -11.06
C VAL A 176 -3.43 13.62 -9.56
N GLY A 177 -3.36 12.47 -8.88
CA GLY A 177 -3.51 12.41 -7.44
C GLY A 177 -2.42 13.20 -6.69
N GLY A 178 -1.18 13.18 -7.21
CA GLY A 178 -0.10 14.01 -6.69
C GLY A 178 -0.40 15.50 -6.82
N ALA A 179 -0.90 15.95 -7.97
CA ALA A 179 -1.30 17.34 -8.19
C ALA A 179 -2.46 17.79 -7.29
N VAL A 180 -3.48 16.93 -7.10
CA VAL A 180 -4.64 17.20 -6.25
C VAL A 180 -4.22 17.34 -4.77
N ALA A 181 -3.25 16.53 -4.32
CA ALA A 181 -2.77 16.60 -2.94
C ALA A 181 -1.80 17.75 -2.66
N THR A 182 -1.23 18.39 -3.69
CA THR A 182 -0.37 19.56 -3.54
C THR A 182 -1.13 20.88 -3.45
N VAL A 183 -2.45 20.88 -3.62
CA VAL A 183 -3.27 22.09 -3.40
C VAL A 183 -3.53 22.20 -1.89
N PRO A 184 -2.96 23.18 -1.17
CA PRO A 184 -3.35 23.47 0.20
C PRO A 184 -4.84 23.82 0.19
N GLY A 185 -5.59 23.38 1.18
CA GLY A 185 -7.05 23.56 1.28
C GLY A 185 -7.54 25.01 1.45
N GLU A 186 -6.87 26.00 0.86
CA GLU A 186 -7.27 27.41 0.91
C GLU A 186 -8.03 27.90 -0.35
N ALA A 187 -8.23 27.07 -1.38
CA ALA A 187 -8.81 27.52 -2.65
C ALA A 187 -10.30 27.20 -2.88
N PHE A 188 -11.04 26.74 -1.87
CA PHE A 188 -12.50 26.51 -1.97
C PHE A 188 -13.24 27.24 -0.86
N GLY A 189 -13.20 28.57 -0.93
CA GLY A 189 -14.00 29.48 -0.12
C GLY A 189 -14.23 30.78 -0.87
N ALA A 190 -15.21 30.77 -1.78
CA ALA A 190 -15.89 31.94 -2.33
C ALA A 190 -17.35 31.57 -2.59
#